data_AF-A0A750P9P6-F1
#
_entry.id   AF-A0A750P9P6-F1
#
_cell.length_a   1.000
_cell.length_b   1.000
_cell.length_c   1.000
_cell.angle_alpha   90.00
_cell.angle_beta   90.00
_cell.angle_gamma   90.00
#
_symmetry.space_group_name_H-M   'P 1'
#
loop_
_entity.id
_entity.type
_entity.pdbx_description
1 polymer ?
#
loop_
_entity_poly.entity_id
_entity_poly.type
_entity_poly.pdbx_seq_one_letter_code
_entity_poly.pdbx_strand_id
1 'polypeptide(L)' 'MGSANKPARKKFRVAVSGSTIDGREISGEHLKAAAKNYDPTVYGAR' A
#
# COMPACT_ATOMS: atom_id res chain seq x y z
N MET A 1 6.06 10.65 -32.31
CA MET A 1 5.51 10.50 -30.95
C MET A 1 5.68 9.04 -30.53
N GLY A 2 6.78 8.70 -29.86
CA GLY A 2 7.02 7.33 -29.37
C GLY A 2 6.44 7.17 -27.97
N SER A 3 5.47 6.28 -27.81
CA SER A 3 4.98 5.88 -26.49
C SER A 3 6.08 5.08 -25.79
N ALA A 4 6.64 5.64 -24.72
CA ALA A 4 7.63 4.94 -23.90
C ALA A 4 6.99 3.66 -23.31
N ASN A 5 7.58 2.52 -23.63
CA ASN A 5 7.16 1.21 -23.14
C ASN A 5 7.46 1.13 -21.63
N LYS A 6 6.46 1.45 -20.79
CA LYS A 6 6.60 1.52 -19.33
C LYS A 6 6.81 0.09 -18.79
N PRO A 7 7.89 -0.18 -18.03
CA PRO A 7 8.13 -1.53 -17.52
C PRO A 7 6.93 -2.02 -16.69
N ALA A 8 6.50 -3.25 -16.94
CA ALA A 8 5.37 -3.87 -16.26
C ALA A 8 5.71 -4.10 -14.78
N ARG A 9 5.31 -3.15 -13.93
CA ARG A 9 5.45 -3.20 -12.48
C ARG A 9 4.71 -4.40 -11.88
N LYS A 10 5.33 -5.08 -10.92
CA LYS A 10 4.75 -6.22 -10.20
C LYS A 10 3.48 -5.78 -9.48
N LYS A 11 2.37 -6.48 -9.72
CA LYS A 11 1.12 -6.24 -8.99
C LYS A 11 1.25 -6.84 -7.59
N PHE A 12 0.88 -6.09 -6.57
CA PHE A 12 0.82 -6.54 -5.18
C PHE A 12 -0.62 -6.47 -4.69
N ARG A 13 -1.00 -7.41 -3.81
CA ARG A 13 -2.29 -7.36 -3.12
C ARG A 13 -2.17 -6.40 -1.94
N VAL A 14 -3.14 -5.51 -1.80
CA VAL A 14 -3.21 -4.53 -0.71
C VAL A 14 -4.36 -4.92 0.21
N ALA A 15 -4.11 -4.96 1.52
CA ALA A 15 -5.15 -5.20 2.50
C ALA A 15 -6.12 -4.01 2.59
N VAL A 16 -7.42 -4.28 2.74
CA VAL A 16 -8.47 -3.25 2.82
C VAL A 16 -9.20 -3.29 4.17
N SER A 17 -9.35 -4.48 4.76
CA SER A 17 -9.85 -4.72 6.11
C SER A 17 -9.70 -6.21 6.48
N GLY A 18 -9.81 -6.55 7.77
CA GLY A 18 -9.98 -7.93 8.24
C GLY A 18 -8.92 -8.41 9.23
N SER A 19 -8.89 -9.72 9.43
CA SER A 19 -8.00 -10.39 10.38
C SER A 19 -6.55 -10.38 9.92
N THR A 20 -5.67 -10.13 10.88
CA THR A 20 -4.21 -10.15 10.71
C THR A 20 -3.64 -11.48 11.18
N ILE A 21 -2.39 -11.78 10.82
CA ILE A 21 -1.73 -13.07 11.11
C ILE A 21 -1.67 -13.40 12.60
N ASP A 22 -1.75 -12.36 13.42
CA ASP A 22 -1.63 -12.38 14.87
C ASP A 22 -2.99 -12.22 15.56
N GLY A 23 -4.09 -12.35 14.81
CA GLY A 23 -5.44 -12.43 15.35
C GLY A 23 -6.08 -11.08 15.69
N ARG A 24 -5.43 -9.96 15.38
CA ARG A 24 -6.02 -8.63 15.51
C ARG A 24 -6.88 -8.29 14.29
N GLU A 25 -7.94 -7.51 14.50
CA GLU A 25 -8.77 -6.97 13.41
C GLU A 25 -8.26 -5.59 12.98
N ILE A 26 -8.06 -5.41 11.67
CA ILE A 26 -7.76 -4.11 11.07
C ILE A 26 -9.03 -3.51 10.47
N SER A 27 -9.36 -2.29 10.90
CA SER A 27 -10.43 -1.49 10.30
C SER A 27 -9.94 -0.78 9.05
N GLY A 28 -10.81 -0.66 8.04
CA GLY A 28 -10.47 0.03 6.79
C GLY A 28 -10.22 1.53 6.98
N GLU A 29 -10.79 2.16 8.00
CA GLU A 29 -10.51 3.56 8.34
C GLU A 29 -9.09 3.76 8.83
N HIS A 30 -8.58 2.85 9.68
CA HIS A 30 -7.19 2.93 10.14
C HIS A 30 -6.20 2.84 8.96
N LEU A 31 -6.47 1.97 7.98
CA LEU A 31 -5.65 1.86 6.78
C LEU A 31 -5.69 3.13 5.92
N LYS A 32 -6.87 3.76 5.77
CA LYS A 32 -7.00 5.04 5.05
C LYS A 32 -6.27 6.16 5.78
N ALA A 33 -6.37 6.23 7.11
CA ALA A 33 -5.66 7.22 7.91
C ALA A 33 -4.14 7.03 7.83
N ALA A 34 -3.67 5.78 7.91
CA ALA A 34 -2.26 5.44 7.73
C ALA A 34 -1.76 5.83 6.33
N ALA A 35 -2.53 5.54 5.28
CA ALA A 35 -2.19 5.93 3.91
C ALA A 35 -2.15 7.45 3.72
N LYS A 36 -3.06 8.20 4.35
CA LYS A 36 -3.09 9.67 4.28
C LYS A 36 -1.85 10.31 4.93
N ASN A 37 -1.37 9.73 6.02
CA ASN A 37 -0.21 10.24 6.76
C ASN A 37 1.11 9.57 6.35
N TYR A 38 1.11 8.81 5.26
CA TYR A 38 2.30 8.10 4.79
C TYR A 38 3.34 9.08 4.23
N ASP A 39 4.50 9.16 4.88
CA ASP A 39 5.65 9.90 4.38
C ASP A 39 6.63 8.95 3.63
N PRO A 40 6.77 9.07 2.31
CA PRO A 40 7.67 8.23 1.52
C PRO A 40 9.15 8.45 1.87
N THR A 41 9.52 9.59 2.46
CA THR A 41 10.91 9.88 2.82
C THR A 41 11.35 9.11 4.07
N VAL A 42 10.40 8.87 4.99
CA VAL A 42 10.63 8.13 6.24
C VAL A 42 10.35 6.64 6.06
N TYR A 43 9.29 6.28 5.33
CA TYR A 43 8.80 4.90 5.21
C TYR A 43 9.00 4.27 3.83
N GLY A 44 9.53 5.03 2.86
CA GLY A 44 9.90 4.51 1.55
C GLY A 44 11.31 3.94 1.57
N ALA A 45 11.55 2.90 2.39
CA ALA A 45 12.75 2.11 2.28
C ALA A 45 12.76 1.41 0.91
N ARG A 46 13.83 1.65 0.15
CA ARG A 46 14.05 1.15 -1.23
C ARG A 46 14.27 -0.36 -1.25
#